data_AF-A0A4D4KPB0-F1
#
_entry.id   AF-A0A4D4KPB0-F1
#
_cell.length_a   1.000
_cell.length_b   1.000
_cell.length_c   1.000
_cell.angle_alpha   90.00
_cell.angle_beta   90.00
_cell.angle_gamma   90.00
#
_symmetry.space_group_name_H-M   'P 1'
#
loop_
_entity.id
_entity.type
_entity.pdbx_description
1 polymer ?
#
loop_
_entity_poly.entity_id
_entity_poly.type
_entity_poly.pdbx_seq_one_letter_code
_entity_poly.pdbx_strand_id
1 'polypeptide(L)'
;MSTGPIRLSQEAHTALRPATAARITGGFWAARRRVNAEVSVPQGPHRLERAGNLANLRAAASAAPAESGFRGDFPFQDSDVHKWLEAASWQLADGGEGPAEEELARQVERLAGLVTSAQAEDGYLQTYYQLGPDARRWAEPHWGHELYCAGHLLQAAVAHHRATGADGLLDVAVRCADLVDATFGPGRNETVCGHPEIETALVELYRETGERRYLDLAGYFVDRRGQGSLGDGPADGSPGPGPGRPTGRTTSRCGRRRRSPGMRCASSISWPGPRMWRRRPATRGCGTLWCGCGRTWPRRRPI
;
A
#
# COMPACT_ATOMS: atom_id res chain seq x y z
N MET A 1 -8.84 -17.70 13.66
CA MET A 1 -9.22 -16.43 12.99
C MET A 1 -8.89 -16.56 11.50
N SER A 2 -9.57 -15.84 10.61
CA SER A 2 -9.29 -15.92 9.16
C SER A 2 -7.87 -15.43 8.88
N THR A 3 -7.05 -16.29 8.26
CA THR A 3 -5.77 -15.92 7.66
C THR A 3 -6.07 -15.29 6.30
N GLY A 4 -5.83 -13.99 6.16
CA GLY A 4 -6.12 -13.30 4.92
C GLY A 4 -5.92 -11.79 5.01
N PRO A 5 -5.79 -11.12 3.86
CA PRO A 5 -5.46 -9.70 3.80
C PRO A 5 -6.60 -8.79 4.25
N ILE A 6 -7.83 -9.31 4.36
CA ILE A 6 -8.99 -8.54 4.82
C ILE A 6 -9.70 -9.32 5.92
N ARG A 7 -9.79 -8.70 7.10
CA ARG A 7 -10.66 -9.15 8.20
C ARG A 7 -11.84 -8.19 8.31
N LEU A 8 -13.06 -8.71 8.19
CA LEU A 8 -14.25 -7.90 8.41
C LEU A 8 -14.49 -7.75 9.91
N SER A 9 -14.68 -6.52 10.38
CA SER A 9 -15.22 -6.26 11.72
C SER A 9 -16.71 -6.65 11.77
N GLN A 10 -17.25 -6.79 12.98
CA GLN A 10 -18.69 -7.08 13.16
C GLN A 10 -19.57 -5.97 12.58
N GLU A 11 -19.08 -4.74 12.59
CA GLU A 11 -19.78 -3.55 12.08
C GLU A 11 -19.52 -3.28 10.58
N ALA A 12 -18.81 -4.17 9.88
CA ALA A 12 -18.47 -3.95 8.48
C ALA A 12 -19.71 -3.96 7.57
N HIS A 13 -20.00 -2.81 6.94
CA HIS A 13 -21.06 -2.67 5.94
C HIS A 13 -20.54 -3.01 4.53
N THR A 14 -20.60 -4.29 4.15
CA THR A 14 -20.19 -4.72 2.80
C THR A 14 -21.32 -5.44 2.08
N ALA A 15 -21.51 -5.14 0.79
CA ALA A 15 -22.49 -5.87 -0.04
C ALA A 15 -22.02 -7.30 -0.35
N LEU A 16 -20.70 -7.53 -0.38
CA LEU A 16 -20.05 -8.81 -0.62
C LEU A 16 -19.00 -9.05 0.46
N ARG A 17 -18.93 -10.28 0.96
CA ARG A 17 -17.90 -10.69 1.93
C ARG A 17 -16.68 -11.26 1.20
N PRO A 18 -15.44 -10.92 1.61
CA PRO A 18 -14.25 -11.58 1.10
C PRO A 18 -14.32 -13.09 1.33
N ALA A 19 -13.84 -13.87 0.36
CA ALA A 19 -13.65 -15.30 0.57
C ALA A 19 -12.48 -15.49 1.55
N THR A 20 -12.77 -16.05 2.73
CA THR A 20 -11.82 -16.20 3.84
C THR A 20 -11.17 -17.58 3.95
N ALA A 21 -11.58 -18.54 3.11
CA ALA A 21 -11.12 -19.93 3.17
C ALA A 21 -10.75 -20.51 1.78
N ALA A 22 -10.33 -19.65 0.84
CA ALA A 22 -9.98 -20.09 -0.50
C ALA A 22 -8.51 -20.55 -0.57
N ARG A 23 -8.27 -21.77 -1.04
CA ARG A 23 -6.92 -22.28 -1.34
C ARG A 23 -6.70 -22.37 -2.84
N ILE A 24 -5.55 -21.89 -3.30
CA ILE A 24 -5.12 -22.02 -4.70
C ILE A 24 -4.33 -23.32 -4.81
N THR A 25 -4.95 -24.37 -5.36
CA THR A 25 -4.38 -25.73 -5.42
C THR A 25 -3.74 -26.08 -6.76
N GLY A 26 -3.95 -25.28 -7.82
CA GLY A 26 -3.42 -25.57 -9.14
C GLY A 26 -3.61 -24.45 -10.18
N GLY A 27 -3.18 -24.71 -11.41
CA GLY A 27 -3.35 -23.83 -12.55
C GLY A 27 -2.47 -22.58 -12.53
N PHE A 28 -2.92 -21.54 -13.25
CA PHE A 28 -2.14 -20.32 -13.48
C PHE A 28 -1.70 -19.62 -12.19
N TRP A 29 -2.60 -19.48 -11.20
CA TRP A 29 -2.29 -18.77 -9.96
C TRP A 29 -1.40 -19.58 -9.02
N ALA A 30 -1.51 -20.92 -9.02
CA ALA A 30 -0.58 -21.77 -8.28
C ALA A 30 0.85 -21.64 -8.82
N ALA A 31 1.00 -21.59 -10.16
CA ALA A 31 2.31 -21.38 -10.78
C ALA A 31 2.93 -20.02 -10.40
N ARG A 32 2.12 -18.95 -10.35
CA ARG A 32 2.59 -17.63 -9.91
C ARG A 32 2.99 -17.59 -8.44
N ARG A 33 2.22 -18.24 -7.56
CA ARG A 33 2.56 -18.36 -6.14
C ARG A 33 3.84 -19.17 -5.93
N ARG A 34 4.01 -20.27 -6.68
CA ARG A 34 5.26 -21.04 -6.66
C ARG A 34 6.47 -20.19 -7.01
N VAL A 35 6.40 -19.40 -8.09
CA VAL A 35 7.50 -18.49 -8.46
C VAL A 35 7.77 -17.46 -7.35
N ASN A 36 6.75 -16.96 -6.69
CA ASN A 36 6.95 -16.05 -5.56
C ASN A 36 7.67 -16.73 -4.39
N ALA A 37 7.23 -17.93 -4.00
CA ALA A 37 7.80 -18.71 -2.92
C ALA A 37 9.25 -19.15 -3.19
N GLU A 38 9.54 -19.61 -4.41
CA GLU A 38 10.82 -20.22 -4.76
C GLU A 38 11.86 -19.21 -5.26
N VAL A 39 11.43 -18.05 -5.79
CA VAL A 39 12.33 -17.10 -6.47
C VAL A 39 12.14 -15.67 -5.98
N SER A 40 10.92 -15.12 -6.06
CA SER A 40 10.71 -13.68 -5.84
C SER A 40 10.98 -13.23 -4.41
N VAL A 41 10.44 -13.95 -3.42
CA VAL A 41 10.58 -13.61 -2.01
C VAL A 41 11.98 -13.96 -1.48
N PRO A 42 12.56 -15.15 -1.75
CA PRO A 42 13.88 -15.51 -1.23
C PRO A 42 15.03 -14.59 -1.65
N GLN A 43 14.99 -13.99 -2.84
CA GLN A 43 16.03 -13.04 -3.28
C GLN A 43 15.92 -11.65 -2.63
N GLY A 44 14.80 -11.34 -1.96
CA GLY A 44 14.50 -10.01 -1.45
C GLY A 44 15.55 -9.45 -0.49
N PRO A 45 15.95 -10.18 0.57
CA PRO A 45 16.95 -9.70 1.52
C PRO A 45 18.27 -9.29 0.87
N HIS A 46 18.78 -10.10 -0.07
CA HIS A 46 19.99 -9.76 -0.83
C HIS A 46 19.82 -8.49 -1.68
N ARG A 47 18.66 -8.30 -2.31
CA ARG A 47 18.37 -7.09 -3.10
C ARG A 47 18.24 -5.85 -2.24
N LEU A 48 17.56 -5.94 -1.10
CA LEU A 48 17.39 -4.86 -0.13
C LEU A 48 18.74 -4.47 0.51
N GLU A 49 19.62 -5.43 0.73
CA GLU A 49 21.00 -5.16 1.16
C GLU A 49 21.75 -4.38 0.07
N ARG A 50 21.73 -4.88 -1.17
CA ARG A 50 22.47 -4.28 -2.30
C ARG A 50 21.98 -2.87 -2.64
N ALA A 51 20.68 -2.60 -2.48
CA ALA A 51 20.08 -1.29 -2.73
C ALA A 51 20.29 -0.30 -1.57
N GLY A 52 20.84 -0.75 -0.43
CA GLY A 52 21.15 0.11 0.72
C GLY A 52 20.03 0.23 1.75
N ASN A 53 18.83 -0.30 1.49
CA ASN A 53 17.68 -0.21 2.41
C ASN A 53 18.03 -0.77 3.80
N LEU A 54 18.65 -1.96 3.86
CA LEU A 54 19.01 -2.58 5.14
C LEU A 54 20.19 -1.85 5.83
N ALA A 55 21.09 -1.24 5.06
CA ALA A 55 22.17 -0.42 5.61
C ALA A 55 21.61 0.85 6.27
N ASN A 56 20.61 1.48 5.66
CA ASN A 56 19.95 2.66 6.23
C ASN A 56 19.23 2.33 7.54
N LEU A 57 18.51 1.20 7.61
CA LEU A 57 17.88 0.77 8.86
C LEU A 57 18.92 0.48 9.96
N ARG A 58 20.06 -0.14 9.63
CA ARG A 58 21.14 -0.37 10.62
C ARG A 58 21.76 0.95 11.12
N ALA A 59 21.96 1.91 10.22
CA ALA A 59 22.47 3.23 10.59
C ALA A 59 21.48 3.96 11.51
N ALA A 60 20.18 3.95 11.18
CA ALA A 60 19.13 4.52 12.01
C ALA A 60 19.04 3.84 13.39
N ALA A 61 19.15 2.50 13.43
CA ALA A 61 19.13 1.72 14.68
C ALA A 61 20.32 2.00 15.60
N SER A 62 21.46 2.36 15.02
CA SER A 62 22.68 2.68 15.78
C SER A 62 22.71 4.13 16.28
N ALA A 63 21.65 4.91 16.00
CA ALA A 63 21.64 6.37 16.16
C ALA A 63 22.91 7.02 15.56
N ALA A 64 23.36 6.50 14.41
CA ALA A 64 24.59 6.96 13.78
C ALA A 64 24.45 8.45 13.43
N PRO A 65 25.53 9.25 13.52
CA PRO A 65 25.49 10.65 13.12
C PRO A 65 24.98 10.78 11.67
N ALA A 66 24.31 11.89 11.35
CA ALA A 66 23.84 12.17 9.99
C ALA A 66 24.95 12.08 8.91
N GLU A 67 26.21 12.24 9.33
CA GLU A 67 27.42 12.06 8.53
C GLU A 67 27.60 10.62 8.00
N SER A 68 26.98 9.61 8.63
CA SER A 68 26.94 8.23 8.13
C SER A 68 26.21 8.09 6.78
N GLY A 69 25.33 9.06 6.48
CA GLY A 69 24.65 9.25 5.21
C GLY A 69 23.57 8.22 4.89
N PHE A 70 22.41 8.72 4.45
CA PHE A 70 21.39 7.88 3.81
C PHE A 70 21.93 7.31 2.47
N ARG A 71 21.65 6.03 2.19
CA ARG A 71 22.03 5.36 0.95
C ARG A 71 20.85 5.20 0.00
N GLY A 72 21.02 5.74 -1.20
CA GLY A 72 20.12 5.63 -2.34
C GLY A 72 19.42 6.95 -2.67
N ASP A 73 18.60 6.93 -3.71
CA ASP A 73 18.19 8.16 -4.41
C ASP A 73 16.80 8.64 -3.99
N PHE A 74 16.05 7.84 -3.24
CA PHE A 74 14.64 8.09 -2.99
C PHE A 74 14.27 8.00 -1.51
N PRO A 75 13.50 8.97 -0.99
CA PRO A 75 13.14 8.99 0.43
C PRO A 75 12.29 7.78 0.83
N PHE A 76 11.57 7.17 -0.12
CA PHE A 76 10.63 6.07 0.12
C PHE A 76 11.25 4.66 0.14
N GLN A 77 12.58 4.53 0.17
CA GLN A 77 13.24 3.21 0.13
C GLN A 77 12.83 2.27 1.26
N ASP A 78 12.50 2.77 2.45
CA ASP A 78 12.06 1.90 3.56
C ASP A 78 10.80 1.10 3.19
N SER A 79 9.94 1.65 2.33
CA SER A 79 8.75 0.96 1.86
C SER A 79 9.05 -0.36 1.12
N ASP A 80 10.24 -0.52 0.53
CA ASP A 80 10.62 -1.78 -0.12
C ASP A 80 10.87 -2.89 0.89
N VAL A 81 11.40 -2.54 2.08
CA VAL A 81 11.57 -3.49 3.19
C VAL A 81 10.19 -3.87 3.74
N HIS A 82 9.31 -2.88 3.93
CA HIS A 82 7.96 -3.11 4.43
C HIS A 82 7.15 -4.00 3.49
N LYS A 83 7.16 -3.73 2.17
CA LYS A 83 6.49 -4.57 1.17
C LYS A 83 7.04 -5.99 1.11
N TRP A 84 8.36 -6.15 1.28
CA TRP A 84 8.95 -7.48 1.34
C TRP A 84 8.49 -8.23 2.60
N LEU A 85 8.47 -7.58 3.75
CA LEU A 85 7.95 -8.15 5.00
C LEU A 85 6.47 -8.55 4.86
N GLU A 86 5.65 -7.71 4.22
CA GLU A 86 4.24 -8.03 3.94
C GLU A 86 4.13 -9.29 3.06
N ALA A 87 4.86 -9.32 1.93
CA ALA A 87 4.82 -10.45 1.00
C ALA A 87 5.33 -11.75 1.64
N ALA A 88 6.41 -11.67 2.42
CA ALA A 88 6.98 -12.80 3.14
C ALA A 88 6.03 -13.31 4.24
N SER A 89 5.35 -12.41 4.96
CA SER A 89 4.35 -12.79 5.97
C SER A 89 3.16 -13.50 5.34
N TRP A 90 2.67 -13.04 4.19
CA TRP A 90 1.62 -13.76 3.48
C TRP A 90 2.06 -15.11 2.92
N GLN A 91 3.34 -15.25 2.55
CA GLN A 91 3.91 -16.53 2.18
C GLN A 91 3.96 -17.49 3.38
N LEU A 92 4.32 -17.01 4.57
CA LEU A 92 4.29 -17.81 5.81
C LEU A 92 2.86 -18.22 6.21
N ALA A 93 1.88 -17.34 5.98
CA ALA A 93 0.47 -17.63 6.25
C ALA A 93 -0.11 -18.77 5.39
N ASP A 94 0.58 -19.17 4.31
CA ASP A 94 0.19 -20.31 3.49
C ASP A 94 0.44 -21.67 4.17
N GLY A 95 1.22 -21.68 5.27
CA GLY A 95 1.49 -22.87 6.08
C GLY A 95 2.41 -23.87 5.39
N GLY A 96 3.49 -23.38 4.78
CA GLY A 96 4.55 -24.25 4.28
C GLY A 96 5.30 -24.94 5.42
N GLU A 97 6.03 -26.00 5.12
CA GLU A 97 6.90 -26.69 6.08
C GLU A 97 8.25 -27.00 5.44
N GLY A 98 9.28 -27.11 6.27
CA GLY A 98 10.63 -27.51 5.87
C GLY A 98 11.63 -26.35 5.78
N PRO A 99 12.87 -26.65 5.33
CA PRO A 99 14.00 -25.73 5.51
C PRO A 99 13.85 -24.36 4.84
N ALA A 100 13.14 -24.30 3.71
CA ALA A 100 12.88 -23.05 3.01
C ALA A 100 11.91 -22.14 3.78
N GLU A 101 10.89 -22.71 4.41
CA GLU A 101 9.93 -21.97 5.23
C GLU A 101 10.59 -21.49 6.52
N GLU A 102 11.38 -22.35 7.17
CA GLU A 102 12.14 -21.98 8.37
C GLU A 102 13.14 -20.85 8.08
N GLU A 103 13.80 -20.88 6.92
CA GLU A 103 14.68 -19.80 6.49
C GLU A 103 13.88 -18.52 6.23
N LEU A 104 12.73 -18.60 5.58
CA LEU A 104 11.86 -17.44 5.38
C LEU A 104 11.45 -16.81 6.70
N ALA A 105 11.03 -17.62 7.69
CA ALA A 105 10.68 -17.15 9.02
C ALA A 105 11.87 -16.46 9.71
N ARG A 106 13.08 -17.04 9.66
CA ARG A 106 14.30 -16.40 10.19
C ARG A 106 14.59 -15.06 9.51
N GLN A 107 14.38 -14.97 8.20
CA GLN A 107 14.61 -13.74 7.43
C GLN A 107 13.59 -12.65 7.81
N VAL A 108 12.32 -13.03 7.98
CA VAL A 108 11.24 -12.14 8.44
C VAL A 108 11.56 -11.59 9.83
N GLU A 109 11.85 -12.46 10.81
CA GLU A 109 12.16 -12.02 12.17
C GLU A 109 13.40 -11.12 12.22
N ARG A 110 14.43 -11.42 11.43
CA ARG A 110 15.63 -10.57 11.37
C ARG A 110 15.33 -9.19 10.81
N LEU A 111 14.55 -9.09 9.73
CA LEU A 111 14.21 -7.79 9.12
C LEU A 111 13.19 -7.02 9.96
N ALA A 112 12.22 -7.70 10.58
CA ALA A 112 11.31 -7.10 11.54
C ALA A 112 12.07 -6.53 12.75
N GLY A 113 12.99 -7.28 13.34
CA GLY A 113 13.82 -6.81 14.45
C GLY A 113 14.71 -5.61 14.07
N LEU A 114 15.18 -5.55 12.82
CA LEU A 114 15.91 -4.39 12.32
C LEU A 114 15.01 -3.16 12.18
N VAL A 115 13.78 -3.32 11.68
CA VAL A 115 12.75 -2.28 11.63
C VAL A 115 12.41 -1.77 13.04
N THR A 116 12.21 -2.67 14.00
CA THR A 116 11.99 -2.33 15.41
C THR A 116 13.14 -1.51 15.98
N SER A 117 14.38 -1.93 15.74
CA SER A 117 15.57 -1.25 16.26
C SER A 117 15.78 0.13 15.64
N ALA A 118 15.34 0.33 14.39
CA ALA A 118 15.47 1.60 13.67
C ALA A 118 14.40 2.64 14.06
N GLN A 119 13.30 2.24 14.69
CA GLN A 119 12.24 3.15 15.09
C GLN A 119 12.72 4.11 16.18
N ALA A 120 12.50 5.40 15.99
CA ALA A 120 12.80 6.41 16.99
C ALA A 120 11.93 6.26 18.25
N GLU A 121 12.34 6.88 19.34
CA GLU A 121 11.66 6.78 20.64
C GLU A 121 10.19 7.27 20.59
N ASP A 122 9.92 8.31 19.80
CA ASP A 122 8.57 8.87 19.60
C ASP A 122 7.69 8.07 18.64
N GLY A 123 8.18 6.94 18.11
CA GLY A 123 7.47 6.10 17.14
C GLY A 123 7.74 6.44 15.68
N TYR A 124 8.53 7.48 15.39
CA TYR A 124 8.89 7.86 14.03
C TYR A 124 9.76 6.79 13.36
N LEU A 125 9.47 6.47 12.10
CA LEU A 125 10.31 5.61 11.28
C LEU A 125 10.32 6.06 9.82
N GLN A 126 11.41 6.70 9.43
CA GLN A 126 11.88 6.78 8.05
C GLN A 126 13.36 7.17 8.05
N THR A 127 14.19 6.28 7.54
CA THR A 127 15.65 6.39 7.55
C THR A 127 16.15 7.63 6.81
N TYR A 128 15.48 8.05 5.73
CA TYR A 128 15.84 9.27 4.99
C TYR A 128 15.85 10.51 5.90
N TYR A 129 14.79 10.73 6.68
CA TYR A 129 14.71 11.87 7.58
C TYR A 129 15.33 11.63 8.97
N GLN A 130 15.70 10.39 9.30
CA GLN A 130 16.49 10.10 10.50
C GLN A 130 17.99 10.31 10.28
N LEU A 131 18.47 10.11 9.05
CA LEU A 131 19.90 10.16 8.71
C LEU A 131 20.28 11.40 7.90
N GLY A 132 19.33 12.13 7.32
CA GLY A 132 19.60 13.35 6.57
C GLY A 132 20.04 14.50 7.50
N PRO A 133 21.14 15.23 7.20
CA PRO A 133 21.65 16.30 8.06
C PRO A 133 20.70 17.49 8.21
N ASP A 134 19.90 17.78 7.17
CA ASP A 134 18.90 18.87 7.15
C ASP A 134 17.46 18.35 7.12
N ALA A 135 17.27 17.09 7.50
CA ALA A 135 15.98 16.42 7.41
C ALA A 135 14.94 17.08 8.32
N ARG A 136 13.83 17.54 7.72
CA ARG A 136 12.68 18.08 8.44
C ARG A 136 11.48 17.15 8.27
N ARG A 137 11.14 16.44 9.35
CA ARG A 137 9.95 15.59 9.39
C ARG A 137 8.70 16.40 9.04
N TRP A 138 7.83 15.81 8.24
CA TRP A 138 6.52 16.28 7.80
C TRP A 138 6.53 17.58 7.00
N ALA A 139 7.69 18.02 6.52
CA ALA A 139 7.85 19.31 5.84
C ALA A 139 7.60 19.22 4.32
N GLU A 140 7.70 18.03 3.72
CA GLU A 140 7.68 17.84 2.27
C GLU A 140 6.56 16.89 1.83
N PRO A 141 5.28 17.18 2.13
CA PRO A 141 4.18 16.23 1.95
C PRO A 141 3.97 15.77 0.50
N HIS A 142 4.47 16.51 -0.49
CA HIS A 142 4.37 16.21 -1.91
C HIS A 142 5.41 15.17 -2.40
N TRP A 143 6.55 15.04 -1.72
CA TRP A 143 7.70 14.24 -2.19
C TRP A 143 8.34 13.35 -1.12
N GLY A 144 8.27 13.72 0.16
CA GLY A 144 8.97 13.02 1.25
C GLY A 144 8.49 11.60 1.52
N HIS A 145 7.25 11.25 1.12
CA HIS A 145 6.67 9.92 1.27
C HIS A 145 6.65 9.38 2.72
N GLU A 146 6.75 10.22 3.75
CA GLU A 146 6.76 9.79 5.15
C GLU A 146 5.50 8.98 5.50
N LEU A 147 4.31 9.53 5.22
CA LEU A 147 3.03 8.84 5.42
C LEU A 147 2.88 7.60 4.52
N TYR A 148 3.50 7.59 3.34
CA TYR A 148 3.49 6.42 2.45
C TYR A 148 4.33 5.27 3.00
N CYS A 149 5.52 5.56 3.51
CA CYS A 149 6.36 4.58 4.19
C CYS A 149 5.69 4.05 5.46
N ALA A 150 5.05 4.92 6.25
CA ALA A 150 4.24 4.54 7.40
C ALA A 150 3.08 3.62 7.00
N GLY A 151 2.35 3.94 5.92
CA GLY A 151 1.27 3.08 5.43
C GLY A 151 1.75 1.67 5.08
N HIS A 152 2.87 1.54 4.37
CA HIS A 152 3.44 0.23 4.09
C HIS A 152 3.97 -0.50 5.33
N LEU A 153 4.52 0.22 6.32
CA LEU A 153 4.90 -0.38 7.62
C LEU A 153 3.67 -1.01 8.30
N LEU A 154 2.57 -0.27 8.35
CA LEU A 154 1.31 -0.73 8.95
C LEU A 154 0.77 -1.98 8.24
N GLN A 155 0.80 -2.02 6.91
CA GLN A 155 0.40 -3.22 6.15
C GLN A 155 1.30 -4.43 6.44
N ALA A 156 2.61 -4.22 6.47
CA ALA A 156 3.58 -5.27 6.78
C ALA A 156 3.36 -5.85 8.19
N ALA A 157 3.13 -4.98 9.16
CA ALA A 157 2.86 -5.35 10.55
C ALA A 157 1.56 -6.14 10.71
N VAL A 158 0.47 -5.68 10.07
CA VAL A 158 -0.80 -6.41 10.06
C VAL A 158 -0.63 -7.77 9.39
N ALA A 159 0.09 -7.85 8.26
CA ALA A 159 0.34 -9.13 7.59
C ALA A 159 1.15 -10.08 8.48
N HIS A 160 2.21 -9.60 9.11
CA HIS A 160 3.06 -10.37 10.04
C HIS A 160 2.23 -10.92 11.20
N HIS A 161 1.54 -10.05 11.93
CA HIS A 161 0.72 -10.47 13.07
C HIS A 161 -0.37 -11.47 12.67
N ARG A 162 -1.04 -11.26 11.52
CA ARG A 162 -2.06 -12.20 11.04
C ARG A 162 -1.49 -13.56 10.61
N ALA A 163 -0.23 -13.61 10.18
CA ALA A 163 0.45 -14.82 9.72
C ALA A 163 1.06 -15.62 10.88
N THR A 164 1.67 -14.94 11.85
CA THR A 164 2.51 -15.56 12.89
C THR A 164 1.87 -15.50 14.28
N GLY A 165 0.95 -14.56 14.52
CA GLY A 165 0.41 -14.24 15.84
C GLY A 165 1.37 -13.43 16.72
N ALA A 166 2.53 -13.02 16.22
CA ALA A 166 3.49 -12.23 16.98
C ALA A 166 3.13 -10.73 16.98
N ASP A 167 3.36 -10.06 18.11
CA ASP A 167 2.98 -8.65 18.30
C ASP A 167 4.11 -7.66 17.99
N GLY A 168 5.37 -8.12 17.92
CA GLY A 168 6.54 -7.22 17.89
C GLY A 168 6.53 -6.20 16.75
N LEU A 169 6.17 -6.59 15.52
CA LEU A 169 6.06 -5.64 14.40
C LEU A 169 4.74 -4.83 14.46
N LEU A 170 3.69 -5.39 15.07
CA LEU A 170 2.42 -4.69 15.30
C LEU A 170 2.59 -3.52 16.28
N ASP A 171 3.34 -3.73 17.36
CA ASP A 171 3.66 -2.68 18.34
C ASP A 171 4.41 -1.51 17.70
N VAL A 172 5.35 -1.81 16.79
CA VAL A 172 6.07 -0.78 16.00
C VAL A 172 5.08 0.02 15.14
N ALA A 173 4.16 -0.65 14.44
CA ALA A 173 3.14 0.02 13.63
C ALA A 173 2.17 0.85 14.46
N VAL A 174 1.77 0.38 15.64
CA VAL A 174 0.92 1.12 16.59
C VAL A 174 1.61 2.41 17.03
N ARG A 175 2.87 2.35 17.47
CA ARG A 175 3.63 3.55 17.86
C ARG A 175 3.78 4.55 16.71
N CYS A 176 3.98 4.05 15.49
CA CYS A 176 4.02 4.90 14.29
C CYS A 176 2.66 5.56 14.03
N ALA A 177 1.56 4.79 14.10
CA ALA A 177 0.21 5.30 13.89
C ALA A 177 -0.21 6.31 14.96
N ASP A 178 0.15 6.09 16.22
CA ASP A 178 -0.08 7.03 17.33
C ASP A 178 0.66 8.35 17.11
N LEU A 179 1.90 8.31 16.64
CA LEU A 179 2.62 9.53 16.27
C LEU A 179 1.92 10.27 15.12
N VAL A 180 1.45 9.56 14.10
CA VAL A 180 0.72 10.17 12.98
C VAL A 180 -0.59 10.79 13.48
N ASP A 181 -1.36 10.10 14.32
CA ASP A 181 -2.60 10.62 14.91
C ASP A 181 -2.35 11.88 15.76
N ALA A 182 -1.27 11.88 16.57
CA ALA A 182 -0.86 13.04 17.35
C ALA A 182 -0.38 14.22 16.49
N THR A 183 0.17 13.96 15.29
CA THR A 183 0.75 14.99 14.42
C THR A 183 -0.28 15.59 13.46
N PHE A 184 -1.14 14.76 12.88
CA PHE A 184 -2.06 15.14 11.81
C PHE A 184 -3.49 15.23 12.30
N GLY A 185 -4.26 16.15 11.71
CA GLY A 185 -5.68 16.32 12.04
C GLY A 185 -6.10 17.79 12.12
N PRO A 186 -7.40 18.05 12.36
CA PRO A 186 -7.95 19.39 12.47
C PRO A 186 -7.21 20.23 13.53
N GLY A 187 -6.78 21.43 13.18
CA GLY A 187 -6.04 22.32 14.10
C GLY A 187 -4.61 21.86 14.43
N ARG A 188 -4.11 20.80 13.77
CA ARG A 188 -2.71 20.34 13.82
C ARG A 188 -2.11 20.43 12.42
N ASN A 189 -1.29 19.45 12.02
CA ASN A 189 -0.86 19.36 10.63
C ASN A 189 -2.03 18.88 9.74
N GLU A 190 -2.54 19.79 8.91
CA GLU A 190 -3.64 19.48 7.99
C GLU A 190 -3.19 19.04 6.59
N THR A 191 -1.91 18.78 6.41
CA THR A 191 -1.38 18.27 5.14
C THR A 191 -1.78 16.80 4.93
N VAL A 192 -1.79 16.38 3.66
CA VAL A 192 -2.02 14.98 3.26
C VAL A 192 -0.83 14.49 2.47
N CYS A 193 -0.64 13.17 2.37
CA CYS A 193 0.43 12.63 1.54
C CYS A 193 0.18 12.88 0.05
N GLY A 194 1.22 13.30 -0.69
CA GLY A 194 1.22 13.37 -2.15
C GLY A 194 0.97 12.01 -2.80
N HIS A 195 1.38 10.92 -2.15
CA HIS A 195 1.14 9.54 -2.57
C HIS A 195 0.21 8.81 -1.57
N PRO A 196 -1.08 8.59 -1.91
CA PRO A 196 -2.00 7.85 -1.04
C PRO A 196 -1.49 6.44 -0.73
N GLU A 197 -1.67 6.00 0.51
CA GLU A 197 -1.34 4.65 1.02
C GLU A 197 -1.79 4.49 2.48
N ILE A 198 -1.44 5.45 3.33
CA ILE A 198 -1.72 5.38 4.77
C ILE A 198 -3.21 5.23 5.09
N GLU A 199 -4.09 5.76 4.25
CA GLU A 199 -5.53 5.70 4.43
C GLU A 199 -6.03 4.25 4.47
N THR A 200 -5.56 3.39 3.56
CA THR A 200 -5.96 1.97 3.57
C THR A 200 -5.27 1.18 4.67
N ALA A 201 -4.04 1.56 5.02
CA ALA A 201 -3.28 0.88 6.05
C ALA A 201 -3.87 1.10 7.45
N LEU A 202 -4.30 2.34 7.75
CA LEU A 202 -5.00 2.69 9.00
C LEU A 202 -6.33 1.94 9.16
N VAL A 203 -7.07 1.70 8.07
CA VAL A 203 -8.29 0.86 8.11
C VAL A 203 -7.96 -0.58 8.51
N GLU A 204 -6.89 -1.15 7.96
CA GLU A 204 -6.47 -2.51 8.33
C GLU A 204 -5.91 -2.57 9.76
N LEU A 205 -5.19 -1.54 10.21
CA LEU A 205 -4.72 -1.45 11.59
C LEU A 205 -5.89 -1.32 12.57
N TYR A 206 -6.93 -0.53 12.26
CA TYR A 206 -8.17 -0.52 13.04
C TYR A 206 -8.83 -1.90 13.11
N ARG A 207 -8.89 -2.63 11.99
CA ARG A 207 -9.46 -3.99 11.96
C ARG A 207 -8.67 -4.98 12.81
N GLU A 208 -7.36 -4.76 12.96
CA GLU A 208 -6.49 -5.62 13.75
C GLU A 208 -6.49 -5.27 15.25
N THR A 209 -6.53 -3.98 15.58
CA THR A 209 -6.37 -3.49 16.97
C THR A 209 -7.70 -3.13 17.65
N GLY A 210 -8.74 -2.82 16.88
CA GLY A 210 -9.99 -2.24 17.38
C GLY A 210 -9.93 -0.75 17.72
N GLU A 211 -8.78 -0.09 17.55
CA GLU A 211 -8.60 1.34 17.90
C GLU A 211 -9.26 2.25 16.86
N ARG A 212 -10.40 2.85 17.26
CA ARG A 212 -11.27 3.64 16.38
C ARG A 212 -10.58 4.90 15.85
N ARG A 213 -9.62 5.48 16.60
CA ARG A 213 -8.85 6.67 16.19
C ARG A 213 -8.20 6.47 14.82
N TYR A 214 -7.66 5.28 14.53
CA TYR A 214 -7.03 5.00 13.24
C TYR A 214 -8.03 5.06 12.07
N LEU A 215 -9.25 4.55 12.26
CA LEU A 215 -10.29 4.61 11.23
C LEU A 215 -10.80 6.04 11.03
N ASP A 216 -10.92 6.84 12.09
CA ASP A 216 -11.30 8.26 11.98
C ASP A 216 -10.22 9.08 11.27
N LEU A 217 -8.95 8.83 11.58
CA LEU A 217 -7.81 9.45 10.91
C LEU A 217 -7.73 9.07 9.42
N ALA A 218 -8.02 7.81 9.08
CA ALA A 218 -8.13 7.38 7.68
C ALA A 218 -9.23 8.15 6.94
N GLY A 219 -10.41 8.31 7.56
CA GLY A 219 -11.51 9.11 7.03
C GLY A 219 -11.11 10.58 6.83
N TYR A 220 -10.44 11.16 7.82
CA TYR A 220 -9.93 12.52 7.74
C TYR A 220 -8.98 12.72 6.54
N PHE A 221 -8.00 11.84 6.33
CA PHE A 221 -7.09 11.97 5.19
C PHE A 221 -7.80 11.87 3.84
N VAL A 222 -8.82 10.99 3.73
CA VAL A 222 -9.64 10.88 2.52
C VAL A 222 -10.42 12.18 2.27
N ASP A 223 -11.08 12.72 3.28
CA ASP A 223 -11.90 13.93 3.16
C ASP A 223 -11.06 15.19 2.93
N ARG A 224 -9.87 15.25 3.52
CA ARG A 224 -8.95 16.38 3.39
C ARG A 224 -8.32 16.47 2.01
N ARG A 225 -8.23 15.35 1.28
CA ARG A 225 -7.62 15.29 -0.05
C ARG A 225 -8.43 16.11 -1.06
N GLY A 226 -7.76 17.01 -1.77
CA GLY A 226 -8.38 17.93 -2.73
C GLY A 226 -8.82 19.27 -2.14
N GLN A 227 -8.52 19.53 -0.86
CA GLN A 227 -8.79 20.80 -0.17
C GLN A 227 -7.52 21.67 -0.05
N GLY A 228 -6.65 21.68 -1.09
CA GLY A 228 -5.53 22.62 -1.19
C GLY A 228 -4.29 22.37 -0.31
N SER A 229 -4.12 21.19 0.28
CA SER A 229 -3.00 20.89 1.20
C SER A 229 -1.66 20.55 0.53
N LEU A 230 -1.60 20.41 -0.79
CA LEU A 230 -0.41 19.98 -1.54
C LEU A 230 0.22 21.10 -2.39
N GLY A 231 -0.30 22.33 -2.30
CA GLY A 231 0.08 23.46 -3.14
C GLY A 231 -0.45 23.37 -4.57
N ASP A 232 -0.51 24.52 -5.25
CA ASP A 232 -0.55 24.57 -6.71
C ASP A 232 0.87 24.28 -7.20
N GLY A 233 1.04 23.46 -8.25
CA GLY A 233 2.37 23.23 -8.83
C GLY A 233 3.09 24.54 -9.24
N PRO A 234 4.33 24.47 -9.73
CA PRO A 234 5.17 25.66 -9.99
C PRO A 234 4.47 26.77 -10.79
N ALA A 235 4.75 28.03 -10.41
CA ALA A 235 4.05 29.23 -10.91
C ALA A 235 4.36 29.63 -12.37
N ASP A 236 5.39 29.05 -12.98
CA ASP A 236 5.89 29.42 -14.32
C ASP A 236 5.27 28.59 -15.46
N GLY A 237 4.35 27.67 -15.15
CA GLY A 237 3.77 26.76 -16.14
C GLY A 237 4.78 25.75 -16.69
N SER A 238 6.01 25.72 -16.17
CA SER A 238 6.94 24.62 -16.41
C SER A 238 6.39 23.38 -15.72
N PRO A 239 6.52 22.19 -16.34
CA PRO A 239 6.20 20.96 -15.65
C PRO A 239 7.19 20.79 -14.49
N GLY A 240 6.80 21.18 -13.28
CA GLY A 240 7.32 20.52 -12.08
C GLY A 240 7.10 19.01 -12.22
N PRO A 241 7.84 18.16 -11.49
CA PRO A 241 7.66 16.73 -11.60
C PRO A 241 6.29 16.34 -11.02
N GLY A 242 5.25 16.43 -11.86
CA GLY A 242 3.86 16.30 -11.47
C GLY A 242 2.88 16.44 -12.66
N PRO A 243 1.70 15.81 -12.60
CA PRO A 243 0.87 15.50 -13.76
C PRO A 243 -0.23 16.54 -14.06
N GLY A 244 -0.80 16.46 -15.26
CA GLY A 244 -1.66 17.50 -15.85
C GLY A 244 -3.00 17.82 -15.15
N ARG A 245 -3.34 19.11 -15.30
CA ARG A 245 -4.63 19.86 -15.28
C ARG A 245 -5.65 19.64 -14.14
N PRO A 246 -6.27 20.75 -13.65
CA PRO A 246 -7.21 20.74 -12.54
C PRO A 246 -8.52 20.05 -12.95
N THR A 247 -8.98 19.12 -12.11
CA THR A 247 -10.33 18.53 -12.24
C THR A 247 -11.27 19.22 -11.27
N GLY A 248 -12.18 20.04 -11.79
CA GLY A 248 -13.38 20.46 -11.07
C GLY A 248 -14.26 19.28 -10.67
N ARG A 249 -15.11 19.52 -9.67
CA ARG A 249 -16.19 18.67 -9.12
C ARG A 249 -16.46 17.39 -9.92
N THR A 250 -15.86 16.27 -9.52
CA THR A 250 -15.99 14.99 -10.24
C THR A 250 -17.30 14.27 -9.86
N THR A 251 -18.34 14.43 -10.68
CA THR A 251 -19.54 13.56 -10.70
C THR A 251 -19.61 12.62 -11.91
N SER A 252 -18.54 12.45 -12.69
CA SER A 252 -18.55 11.49 -13.80
C SER A 252 -17.17 10.94 -14.15
N ARG A 253 -17.13 9.61 -14.32
CA ARG A 253 -15.94 8.79 -14.55
C ARG A 253 -15.67 8.65 -16.05
N CYS A 254 -14.62 9.28 -16.58
CA CYS A 254 -13.96 8.77 -17.79
C CYS A 254 -12.53 9.33 -17.97
N GLY A 255 -11.59 8.44 -18.30
CA GLY A 255 -10.19 8.78 -18.61
C GLY A 255 -9.29 7.55 -18.59
N ARG A 256 -9.12 6.90 -19.74
CA ARG A 256 -8.20 5.77 -19.95
C ARG A 256 -6.74 6.24 -19.92
N ARG A 257 -6.02 5.90 -18.86
CA ARG A 257 -4.58 5.52 -18.77
C ARG A 257 -4.27 5.27 -17.28
N ARG A 258 -3.37 4.32 -16.99
CA ARG A 258 -3.12 3.68 -15.69
C ARG A 258 -3.21 4.67 -14.52
N ARG A 259 -4.32 4.61 -13.76
CA ARG A 259 -4.50 5.25 -12.44
C ARG A 259 -4.42 4.15 -11.37
N SER A 260 -3.69 4.47 -10.29
CA SER A 260 -3.31 3.61 -9.18
C SER A 260 -4.50 2.84 -8.55
N PRO A 261 -4.35 1.54 -8.23
CA PRO A 261 -5.40 0.75 -7.56
C PRO A 261 -5.76 1.21 -6.14
N GLY A 262 -4.84 1.87 -5.42
CA GLY A 262 -5.01 2.23 -3.99
C GLY A 262 -6.25 3.06 -3.68
N MET A 263 -6.66 3.98 -4.57
CA MET A 263 -7.89 4.78 -4.36
C MET A 263 -9.20 4.00 -4.59
N ARG A 264 -9.19 2.89 -5.35
CA ARG A 264 -10.45 2.20 -5.68
C ARG A 264 -11.02 1.40 -4.50
N CYS A 265 -10.19 1.01 -3.53
CA CYS A 265 -10.66 0.32 -2.33
C CYS A 265 -11.42 1.25 -1.38
N ALA A 266 -11.16 2.57 -1.39
CA ALA A 266 -11.81 3.51 -0.48
C ALA A 266 -13.08 4.18 -1.03
N SER A 267 -13.34 4.15 -2.34
CA SER A 267 -14.35 5.03 -2.96
C SER A 267 -15.38 4.35 -3.88
N SER A 268 -15.70 3.06 -3.69
CA SER A 268 -16.67 2.36 -4.55
C SER A 268 -17.90 1.81 -3.84
N ILE A 269 -18.68 2.70 -3.22
CA ILE A 269 -20.11 2.47 -2.97
C ILE A 269 -20.87 3.74 -3.36
N SER A 270 -21.45 3.75 -4.56
CA SER A 270 -22.53 4.68 -4.90
C SER A 270 -23.78 3.83 -5.19
N TRP A 271 -24.72 3.88 -4.26
CA TRP A 271 -26.07 3.32 -4.44
C TRP A 271 -26.93 4.35 -5.19
N PRO A 272 -27.66 3.98 -6.25
CA PRO A 272 -28.78 4.79 -6.69
C PRO A 272 -29.98 4.54 -5.77
N GLY A 273 -30.43 5.59 -5.08
CA GLY A 273 -31.67 5.60 -4.31
C GLY A 273 -32.93 5.38 -5.19
N PRO A 274 -34.08 5.12 -4.56
CA PRO A 274 -35.21 4.43 -5.18
C PRO A 274 -35.99 5.35 -6.12
N ARG A 275 -36.09 4.98 -7.40
CA ARG A 275 -37.15 5.47 -8.28
C ARG A 275 -38.04 4.32 -8.75
N MET A 276 -39.27 4.44 -8.30
CA MET A 276 -40.51 3.80 -8.73
C MET A 276 -40.48 3.07 -10.08
N TRP A 277 -40.88 1.80 -10.03
CA TRP A 277 -41.79 1.11 -10.93
C TRP A 277 -42.18 1.85 -12.23
N ARG A 278 -41.75 1.30 -13.37
CA ARG A 278 -42.61 1.09 -14.54
C ARG A 278 -42.08 -0.07 -15.40
N ARG A 279 -42.89 -1.12 -15.51
CA ARG A 279 -42.77 -2.22 -16.47
C ARG A 279 -43.02 -1.71 -17.89
N ARG A 280 -42.30 -2.24 -18.89
CA ARG A 280 -42.83 -2.79 -20.18
C ARG A 280 -41.69 -3.29 -21.11
N PRO A 281 -41.99 -4.13 -22.13
CA PRO A 281 -41.43 -5.48 -22.22
C PRO A 281 -40.45 -5.70 -23.39
N ALA A 282 -39.90 -6.91 -23.41
CA ALA A 282 -39.00 -7.45 -24.43
C ALA A 282 -39.60 -7.46 -25.84
N THR A 283 -38.76 -7.12 -26.83
CA THR A 283 -38.92 -7.54 -28.22
C THR A 283 -37.58 -8.00 -28.79
N ARG A 284 -37.63 -9.20 -29.39
CA ARG A 284 -36.57 -9.85 -30.16
C ARG A 284 -36.30 -9.06 -31.45
N GLY A 285 -35.06 -9.08 -31.92
CA GLY A 285 -34.70 -8.57 -33.25
C GLY A 285 -33.31 -9.05 -33.66
N CYS A 286 -33.27 -10.02 -34.56
CA CYS A 286 -32.10 -10.54 -35.24
C CYS A 286 -31.62 -9.52 -36.30
N GLY A 287 -30.31 -9.40 -36.53
CA GLY A 287 -29.76 -8.56 -37.59
C GLY A 287 -28.24 -8.69 -37.71
N THR A 288 -27.79 -9.42 -38.73
CA THR A 288 -26.39 -9.64 -39.15
C THR A 288 -26.02 -8.66 -40.27
N LEU A 289 -24.70 -8.52 -40.53
CA LEU A 289 -23.95 -7.92 -41.67
C LEU A 289 -23.25 -6.57 -41.35
N TRP A 290 -21.92 -6.60 -41.13
CA TRP A 290 -20.81 -6.39 -42.11
C TRP A 290 -20.50 -4.89 -42.33
N CYS A 291 -19.31 -4.38 -42.64
CA CYS A 291 -17.89 -4.74 -42.57
C CYS A 291 -17.14 -3.42 -42.88
N GLY A 292 -15.89 -3.24 -42.45
CA GLY A 292 -14.98 -2.32 -43.16
C GLY A 292 -14.02 -1.45 -42.33
N CYS A 293 -12.84 -1.99 -41.99
CA CYS A 293 -11.57 -1.39 -42.41
C CYS A 293 -10.43 -2.37 -42.12
N GLY A 294 -9.90 -2.97 -43.18
CA GLY A 294 -8.87 -3.99 -43.13
C GLY A 294 -7.46 -3.43 -42.98
N ARG A 295 -6.59 -4.25 -42.38
CA ARG A 295 -5.18 -4.35 -42.77
C ARG A 295 -4.84 -5.82 -42.88
N THR A 296 -4.38 -6.21 -44.06
CA THR A 296 -3.97 -7.55 -44.45
C THR A 296 -2.60 -7.89 -43.85
N TRP A 297 -2.47 -9.14 -43.37
CA TRP A 297 -1.19 -9.80 -43.08
C TRP A 297 -1.03 -10.95 -44.08
N PRO A 298 0.13 -11.13 -44.74
CA PRO A 298 0.34 -12.31 -45.57
C PRO A 298 0.59 -13.55 -44.69
N ARG A 299 -0.24 -14.58 -44.88
CA ARG A 299 -0.02 -15.93 -44.35
C ARG A 299 1.08 -16.65 -45.14
N ARG A 300 1.85 -17.45 -44.40
CA ARG A 300 2.91 -18.37 -44.83
C ARG A 300 2.47 -19.34 -45.93
N ARG A 301 3.44 -19.90 -46.67
CA ARG A 301 3.32 -21.21 -47.34
C ARG A 301 4.31 -22.22 -46.76
N PRO A 302 3.97 -23.53 -46.79
CA PRO A 302 4.71 -24.60 -46.12
C PRO A 302 5.73 -25.28 -47.05
N ILE A 303 6.88 -25.66 -46.49
CA ILE A 303 7.54 -26.97 -46.60
C ILE A 303 8.15 -27.23 -45.21
#